data_AF-A0A846H2H1-F1
#
_entry.id   AF-A0A846H2H1-F1
#
_cell.length_a   1.000
_cell.length_b   1.000
_cell.length_c   1.000
_cell.angle_alpha   90.00
_cell.angle_beta   90.00
_cell.angle_gamma   90.00
#
_symmetry.space_group_name_H-M   'P 1'
#
loop_
_entity.id
_entity.type
_entity.pdbx_description
1 polymer ?
#
loop_
_entity_poly.entity_id
_entity_poly.type
_entity_poly.pdbx_seq_one_letter_code
_entity_poly.pdbx_strand_id
1 'polypeptide(L)'
;MKINRHGRAKILTQSQIQLVFSHKHLNDRDKTLFGVCLFSACRIREACTLLTEDIYTPSGKVRPRLIIRKANTKGKLATRSISVIEDLRQLLNNYYPISGDIYLYADVV
;
A
#
# COMPACT_ATOMS: atom_id res chain seq x y z
N MET A 1 -13.15 -13.92 -12.73
CA MET A 1 -13.21 -13.10 -13.97
C MET A 1 -14.54 -12.35 -13.99
N LYS A 2 -14.59 -11.07 -14.38
CA LYS A 2 -15.89 -10.36 -14.53
C LYS A 2 -16.57 -10.84 -15.80
N ILE A 3 -17.89 -11.08 -15.76
CA ILE A 3 -18.69 -11.42 -16.95
C ILE A 3 -19.46 -10.15 -17.34
N ASN A 4 -19.28 -9.64 -18.56
CA ASN A 4 -19.93 -8.41 -19.05
C ASN A 4 -19.71 -7.17 -18.14
N ARG A 5 -18.52 -6.99 -17.56
CA ARG A 5 -18.22 -5.96 -16.54
C ARG A 5 -19.00 -6.08 -15.23
N HIS A 6 -19.85 -7.11 -15.11
CA HIS A 6 -20.56 -7.48 -13.90
C HIS A 6 -19.78 -8.56 -13.14
N GLY A 7 -19.75 -8.41 -11.83
CA GLY A 7 -18.94 -9.24 -10.94
C GLY A 7 -18.51 -8.43 -9.73
N ARG A 8 -19.15 -8.70 -8.60
CA ARG A 8 -18.77 -8.15 -7.30
C ARG A 8 -18.09 -9.26 -6.52
N ALA A 9 -16.80 -9.08 -6.25
CA ALA A 9 -16.12 -9.96 -5.31
C ALA A 9 -16.75 -9.81 -3.93
N LYS A 10 -16.78 -10.90 -3.16
CA LYS A 10 -17.16 -10.85 -1.75
C LYS A 10 -16.18 -9.92 -1.01
N ILE A 11 -16.71 -9.04 -0.16
CA ILE A 11 -15.89 -8.24 0.75
C ILE A 11 -15.41 -9.17 1.87
N LEU A 12 -14.11 -9.16 2.13
CA LEU A 12 -13.51 -9.99 3.17
C LEU A 12 -14.00 -9.55 4.56
N THR A 13 -14.25 -10.53 5.44
CA THR A 13 -14.48 -10.28 6.86
C THR A 13 -13.16 -9.99 7.58
N GLN A 14 -13.22 -9.46 8.80
CA GLN A 14 -12.03 -9.21 9.62
C GLN A 14 -11.17 -10.48 9.82
N SER A 15 -11.81 -11.63 10.08
CA SER A 15 -11.12 -12.91 10.23
C SER A 15 -10.44 -13.37 8.94
N GLN A 16 -11.06 -13.11 7.78
CA GLN A 16 -10.45 -13.42 6.49
C GLN A 16 -9.26 -12.50 6.19
N ILE A 17 -9.34 -11.23 6.56
CA ILE A 17 -8.21 -10.30 6.48
C ILE A 17 -7.06 -10.81 7.36
N GLN A 18 -7.32 -11.15 8.62
CA GLN A 18 -6.30 -11.72 9.52
C GLN A 18 -5.67 -12.99 8.94
N LEU A 19 -6.46 -13.85 8.30
CA LEU A 19 -5.95 -15.05 7.64
C LEU A 19 -5.02 -14.74 6.46
N VAL A 20 -5.33 -13.69 5.68
CA VAL A 20 -4.43 -13.23 4.61
C VAL A 20 -3.09 -12.80 5.19
N PHE A 21 -3.07 -11.98 6.25
CA PHE A 21 -1.83 -11.46 6.84
C PHE A 21 -1.05 -12.50 7.67
N SER A 22 -1.69 -13.56 8.15
CA SER A 22 -1.02 -14.66 8.88
C SER A 22 -0.45 -15.75 7.96
N HIS A 23 -0.66 -15.62 6.64
CA HIS A 23 -0.26 -16.64 5.71
C HIS A 23 1.27 -16.66 5.54
N LYS A 24 1.89 -17.84 5.75
CA LYS A 24 3.36 -18.02 5.80
C LYS A 24 4.08 -17.64 4.50
N HIS A 25 3.35 -17.52 3.39
CA HIS A 25 3.91 -17.21 2.08
C HIS A 25 3.95 -15.70 1.75
N LEU A 26 3.35 -14.83 2.57
CA LEU A 26 3.53 -13.40 2.37
C LEU A 26 4.87 -12.96 2.97
N ASN A 27 5.76 -12.48 2.10
CA ASN A 27 6.94 -11.74 2.53
C ASN A 27 6.52 -10.35 3.05
N ASP A 28 7.45 -9.64 3.69
CA ASP A 28 7.12 -8.35 4.32
C ASP A 28 6.79 -7.26 3.29
N ARG A 29 7.31 -7.37 2.06
CA ARG A 29 6.91 -6.55 0.92
C ARG A 29 5.41 -6.67 0.63
N ASP A 30 4.91 -7.90 0.48
CA ASP A 30 3.52 -8.17 0.10
C ASP A 30 2.55 -7.85 1.24
N LYS A 31 2.94 -8.13 2.50
CA LYS A 31 2.20 -7.67 3.68
C LYS A 31 2.06 -6.16 3.67
N THR A 32 3.13 -5.43 3.36
CA THR A 32 3.11 -3.97 3.37
C THR A 32 2.29 -3.42 2.21
N LEU A 33 2.41 -4.01 1.01
CA LEU A 33 1.59 -3.66 -0.15
C LEU A 33 0.09 -3.82 0.14
N PHE A 34 -0.31 -4.95 0.72
CA PHE A 34 -1.69 -5.19 1.11
C PHE A 34 -2.14 -4.31 2.27
N GLY A 35 -1.27 -4.05 3.25
CA GLY A 35 -1.54 -3.13 4.35
C GLY A 35 -1.82 -1.71 3.85
N VAL A 36 -0.99 -1.20 2.94
CA VAL A 36 -1.21 0.09 2.28
C VAL A 36 -2.58 0.09 1.58
N CYS A 37 -2.91 -0.94 0.79
CA CYS A 37 -4.20 -1.00 0.11
C CYS A 37 -5.39 -1.02 1.10
N LEU A 38 -5.29 -1.83 2.16
CA LEU A 38 -6.32 -2.02 3.17
C LEU A 38 -6.61 -0.73 3.93
N PHE A 39 -5.57 -0.08 4.46
CA PHE A 39 -5.72 1.05 5.38
C PHE A 39 -5.84 2.40 4.66
N SER A 40 -5.43 2.50 3.39
CA SER A 40 -5.56 3.74 2.60
C SER A 40 -6.71 3.72 1.57
N ALA A 41 -7.34 2.55 1.37
CA ALA A 41 -8.33 2.32 0.33
C ALA A 41 -7.85 2.77 -1.08
N CYS A 42 -6.55 2.73 -1.33
CA CYS A 42 -5.99 3.09 -2.62
C CYS A 42 -6.15 1.95 -3.65
N ARG A 43 -6.05 2.31 -4.93
CA ARG A 43 -6.01 1.32 -6.01
C ARG A 43 -4.64 0.65 -6.03
N ILE A 44 -4.60 -0.62 -6.47
CA ILE A 44 -3.34 -1.36 -6.56
C ILE A 44 -2.24 -0.60 -7.35
N ARG A 45 -2.59 0.06 -8.46
CA ARG A 45 -1.65 0.90 -9.22
C ARG A 45 -1.09 2.06 -8.41
N GLU A 46 -1.95 2.70 -7.59
CA GLU A 46 -1.53 3.82 -6.74
C GLU A 46 -0.55 3.32 -5.66
N ALA A 47 -0.76 2.12 -5.12
CA ALA A 47 0.16 1.50 -4.17
C ALA A 47 1.49 1.10 -4.81
N CYS A 48 1.47 0.40 -5.95
CA CYS A 48 2.70 -0.04 -6.64
C CYS A 48 3.57 1.14 -7.07
N THR A 49 2.97 2.28 -7.39
CA THR A 49 3.69 3.48 -7.86
C THR A 49 4.04 4.48 -6.74
N LEU A 50 3.93 4.07 -5.47
CA LEU A 50 4.40 4.87 -4.34
C LEU A 50 5.92 4.99 -4.38
N LEU A 51 6.39 6.22 -4.14
CA LEU A 51 7.81 6.45 -3.93
C LEU A 51 8.16 6.21 -2.47
N THR A 52 9.41 5.85 -2.19
CA THR A 52 9.92 5.73 -0.81
C THR A 52 9.72 7.05 -0.05
N GLU A 53 9.91 8.19 -0.71
CA GLU A 53 9.71 9.53 -0.12
C GLU A 53 8.25 9.86 0.22
N ASP A 54 7.28 9.19 -0.41
CA ASP A 54 5.86 9.38 -0.12
C ASP A 54 5.48 8.79 1.23
N ILE A 55 6.31 7.90 1.79
CA ILE A 55 6.10 7.19 3.06
C ILE A 55 7.14 7.56 4.10
N TYR A 56 8.43 7.58 3.75
CA TYR A 56 9.51 7.73 4.70
C TYR A 56 10.14 9.12 4.62
N THR A 57 10.65 9.58 5.76
CA THR A 57 11.58 10.72 5.81
C THR A 57 12.93 10.31 5.21
N PRO A 58 13.80 11.27 4.86
CA PRO A 58 15.18 10.96 4.46
C PRO A 58 15.96 10.16 5.52
N SER A 59 15.57 10.27 6.79
CA SER A 59 16.13 9.50 7.91
C SER A 59 15.51 8.11 8.11
N GLY A 60 14.66 7.67 7.18
CA GLY A 60 14.03 6.35 7.19
C GLY A 60 12.84 6.18 8.14
N LYS A 61 12.32 7.25 8.75
CA LYS A 61 11.15 7.19 9.63
C LYS A 61 9.85 7.26 8.85
N VAL A 62 8.87 6.44 9.20
CA VAL A 62 7.53 6.51 8.60
C VAL A 62 6.88 7.86 8.92
N ARG A 63 6.44 8.58 7.89
CA ARG A 63 5.74 9.87 8.00
C ARG A 63 4.39 9.72 8.70
N PRO A 64 3.83 10.80 9.29
CA PRO A 64 2.47 10.76 9.85
C PRO A 64 1.39 10.61 8.77
N ARG A 65 1.71 10.93 7.51
CA ARG A 65 0.82 10.79 6.37
C ARG A 65 1.57 10.24 5.17
N LEU A 66 0.92 9.38 4.40
CA LEU A 66 1.37 8.97 3.08
C LEU A 66 0.80 9.88 1.99
N ILE A 67 1.50 9.99 0.87
CA ILE A 67 1.11 10.84 -0.26
C ILE A 67 0.79 9.96 -1.47
N ILE A 68 -0.40 10.12 -2.04
CA ILE A 68 -0.78 9.53 -3.33
C ILE A 68 -0.80 10.63 -4.38
N ARG A 69 0.19 10.62 -5.28
CA ARG A 69 0.40 11.65 -6.30
C ARG A 69 -0.68 11.60 -7.38
N LYS A 70 -1.18 12.78 -7.81
CA LYS A 70 -2.20 12.89 -8.86
C LYS A 70 -1.83 12.16 -10.15
N ALA A 71 -0.54 12.14 -10.51
CA ALA A 71 -0.06 11.48 -11.73
C ALA A 71 -0.39 9.98 -11.74
N ASN A 72 -0.51 9.38 -10.55
CA ASN A 72 -0.72 7.96 -10.34
C ASN A 72 -2.19 7.60 -10.10
N THR A 73 -3.05 8.59 -9.83
CA THR A 73 -4.49 8.37 -9.59
C THR A 73 -5.28 8.24 -10.87
N LYS A 74 -6.37 7.46 -10.81
CA LYS A 74 -7.33 7.38 -11.92
C LYS A 74 -7.99 8.75 -12.12
N GLY A 75 -7.96 9.27 -13.34
CA GLY A 75 -8.52 10.58 -13.69
C GLY A 75 -7.65 11.77 -13.28
N LYS A 76 -6.54 11.54 -12.56
CA LYS A 76 -5.53 12.56 -12.20
C LYS A 76 -6.08 13.83 -11.54
N LEU A 77 -7.19 13.72 -10.82
CA LEU A 77 -7.92 14.87 -10.28
C LEU A 77 -7.12 15.65 -9.22
N ALA A 78 -6.51 14.94 -8.27
CA ALA A 78 -5.75 15.56 -7.19
C ALA A 78 -4.73 14.60 -6.55
N THR A 79 -3.71 15.18 -5.92
CA THR A 79 -2.84 14.50 -4.96
C THR A 79 -3.57 14.47 -3.63
N ARG A 80 -3.52 13.33 -2.92
CA ARG A 80 -4.16 13.19 -1.60
C ARG A 80 -3.17 12.72 -0.55
N SER A 81 -3.36 13.19 0.67
CA SER A 81 -2.58 12.79 1.84
C SER A 81 -3.46 11.97 2.77
N ILE A 82 -2.98 10.81 3.20
CA ILE A 82 -3.73 9.85 4.02
C ILE A 82 -2.97 9.63 5.32
N SER A 83 -3.65 9.78 6.45
CA SER A 83 -3.05 9.54 7.77
C SER A 83 -2.58 8.10 7.92
N VAL A 84 -1.36 7.92 8.41
CA VAL A 84 -0.79 6.60 8.70
C VAL A 84 -1.15 6.24 10.14
N ILE A 85 -2.16 5.38 10.28
CA ILE A 85 -2.58 4.79 11.57
C ILE A 85 -1.55 3.79 12.08
N GLU A 86 -1.70 3.38 13.35
CA GLU A 86 -0.70 2.55 14.04
C GLU A 86 -0.49 1.18 13.38
N ASP A 87 -1.57 0.49 12.98
CA ASP A 87 -1.47 -0.82 12.31
C ASP A 87 -0.66 -0.73 11.01
N LEU A 88 -0.89 0.32 10.20
CA LEU A 88 -0.12 0.55 8.98
C LEU A 88 1.33 0.93 9.31
N ARG A 89 1.54 1.75 10.35
CA ARG A 89 2.88 2.16 10.80
C ARG A 89 3.73 0.96 11.19
N GLN A 90 3.16 -0.01 11.90
CA GLN A 90 3.87 -1.23 12.27
C GLN A 90 4.33 -2.02 11.05
N LEU A 91 3.46 -2.20 10.05
CA LEU A 91 3.82 -2.85 8.80
C LEU A 91 4.96 -2.11 8.08
N LEU A 92 4.86 -0.78 7.97
CA LEU A 92 5.85 0.05 7.30
C LEU A 92 7.18 0.14 8.08
N ASN A 93 7.18 0.00 9.40
CA ASN A 93 8.43 -0.08 10.17
C ASN A 93 9.13 -1.43 9.99
N ASN A 94 8.36 -2.51 9.80
CA ASN A 94 8.90 -3.84 9.55
C ASN A 94 9.42 -4.00 8.12
N TYR A 95 8.96 -3.14 7.20
CA TYR A 95 9.38 -3.13 5.80
C TYR A 95 10.06 -1.80 5.49
N TYR A 96 11.39 -1.76 5.56
CA TYR A 96 12.16 -0.65 5.00
C TYR A 96 12.84 -1.12 3.72
N PRO A 97 12.61 -0.46 2.57
CA PRO A 97 13.25 -0.85 1.32
C PRO A 97 14.77 -0.72 1.43
N ILE A 98 15.50 -1.44 0.56
CA ILE A 98 16.96 -1.33 0.49
C ILE A 98 17.32 0.13 0.20
N SER A 99 18.34 0.63 0.91
CA SER A 99 18.76 2.03 0.79
C SER A 99 19.04 2.40 -0.68
N GLY A 100 18.35 3.42 -1.18
CA GLY A 100 18.54 3.97 -2.53
C GLY A 100 17.37 3.77 -3.50
N ASP A 101 16.40 2.90 -3.18
CA ASP A 101 15.27 2.65 -4.08
C ASP A 101 14.29 3.83 -4.14
N ILE A 102 14.01 4.27 -5.37
CA ILE A 102 13.06 5.37 -5.66
C ILE A 102 11.63 4.92 -5.35
N TYR A 103 11.26 3.72 -5.81
CA TYR A 103 9.95 3.13 -5.57
C TYR A 103 9.95 2.35 -4.25
N LEU A 104 8.83 2.43 -3.54
CA LEU A 104 8.63 1.69 -2.30
C LEU A 104 8.71 0.17 -2.50
N TYR A 105 8.33 -0.29 -3.69
CA TYR A 105 8.33 -1.70 -4.08
C TYR A 105 9.02 -1.83 -5.45
N ALA A 106 10.31 -2.18 -5.46
CA ALA A 106 11.13 -2.16 -6.68
C ALA A 106 10.68 -3.16 -7.77
N ASP A 107 10.10 -4.31 -7.39
CA ASP A 107 9.80 -5.42 -8.32
C ASP A 107 8.41 -5.35 -9.00
N VAL A 108 7.62 -4.30 -8.74
CA VAL A 108 6.19 -4.23 -9.13
C VAL A 108 5.84 -3.04 -10.01
N VAL A 109 6.85 -2.29 -10.48
CA VAL A 109 6.70 -1.11 -11.34
C VAL A 109 7.26 -1.37 -12.73
#